data_AF-A0A7V9KJ37-F1
#
_entry.id   AF-A0A7V9KJ37-F1
#
_cell.length_a   1.000
_cell.length_b   1.000
_cell.length_c   1.000
_cell.angle_alpha   90.00
_cell.angle_beta   90.00
_cell.angle_gamma   90.00
#
_symmetry.space_group_name_H-M   'P 1'
#
loop_
_entity.id
_entity.type
_entity.pdbx_description
1 polymer ?
#
loop_
_entity_poly.entity_id
_entity_poly.type
_entity_poly.pdbx_seq_one_letter_code
_entity_poly.pdbx_strand_id
1 'polypeptide(L)'
;MTTPEVPVRFGPDGLIPAVIQDSTTKAVLMVGFMNAAALAATRESGRVHFWSRSRQQLWRKGETSGHEQLVQDMYVNCEQNSLLVTVDQVGAVCHEGYETCFYRRLNADNHLAATFERVFDPASVYGRATDGTPDLAGLSRAHFAAFAYLRDHDLSPVSNTSARLHDPTVSFHGRIAEELRELAGVLDGSHRHGDFRSDLLLEGGQVLYWVTLAALRERVSWAELRPDRALATWSEEVVAETVARLLRAEAGRWDATGQGVLSPARYHAALALVGQAVHAGEITPSDLVEADLSDLRAKPYLHEFFTAAAGTAEPAADRF
;
A
#
# COMPACT_ATOMS: atom_id res chain seq x y z
N MET A 1 36.90 7.25 3.30
CA MET A 1 37.09 6.02 2.51
C MET A 1 36.04 6.06 1.41
N THR A 2 36.45 6.13 0.15
CA THR A 2 35.54 6.09 -0.99
C THR A 2 34.93 4.69 -1.09
N THR A 3 33.60 4.60 -1.12
CA THR A 3 32.90 3.34 -1.36
C THR A 3 33.37 2.77 -2.70
N PRO A 4 33.81 1.50 -2.76
CA PRO A 4 34.23 0.90 -4.02
C PRO A 4 33.07 0.93 -5.02
N GLU A 5 33.38 1.37 -6.24
CA GLU A 5 32.43 1.49 -7.34
C GLU A 5 31.90 0.11 -7.75
N VAL A 6 30.62 0.04 -8.11
CA VAL A 6 29.99 -1.23 -8.51
C VAL A 6 30.41 -1.57 -9.94
N PRO A 7 31.06 -2.72 -10.20
CA PRO A 7 31.61 -3.03 -11.51
C PRO A 7 30.53 -3.56 -12.47
N VAL A 8 29.56 -2.71 -12.83
CA VAL A 8 28.49 -3.00 -13.78
C VAL A 8 28.51 -2.01 -14.95
N ARG A 9 28.07 -2.47 -16.12
CA ARG A 9 27.96 -1.69 -17.35
C ARG A 9 26.49 -1.50 -17.69
N PHE A 10 25.99 -0.30 -17.46
CA PHE A 10 24.65 0.09 -17.91
C PHE A 10 24.65 0.22 -19.44
N GLY A 11 23.51 -0.08 -20.04
CA GLY A 11 23.26 0.16 -21.45
C GLY A 11 23.24 1.67 -21.79
N PRO A 12 23.10 2.02 -23.08
CA PRO A 12 23.04 3.42 -23.53
C PRO A 12 21.89 4.23 -22.92
N ASP A 13 20.85 3.55 -22.44
CA ASP A 13 19.68 4.11 -21.74
C ASP A 13 19.90 4.26 -20.22
N GLY A 14 21.08 3.92 -19.72
CA GLY A 14 21.40 3.94 -18.30
C GLY A 14 20.78 2.77 -17.52
N LEU A 15 20.34 1.71 -18.19
CA LEU A 15 19.66 0.57 -17.58
C LEU A 15 20.47 -0.73 -17.69
N ILE A 16 20.27 -1.63 -16.73
CA ILE A 16 20.80 -2.99 -16.73
C ILE A 16 19.64 -3.98 -16.54
N PRO A 17 19.52 -5.04 -17.38
CA PRO A 17 18.55 -6.09 -17.15
C PRO A 17 18.91 -6.91 -15.90
N ALA A 18 17.90 -7.22 -15.09
CA ALA A 18 18.02 -8.03 -13.89
C ALA A 18 17.04 -9.20 -13.95
N VAL A 19 17.58 -10.41 -14.02
CA VAL A 19 16.82 -11.65 -13.88
C VAL A 19 16.59 -11.90 -12.39
N ILE A 20 15.33 -12.06 -12.00
CA ILE A 20 14.97 -12.42 -10.64
C ILE A 20 14.71 -13.93 -10.60
N GLN A 21 15.38 -14.61 -9.67
CA GLN A 21 15.29 -16.04 -9.49
C GLN A 21 14.95 -16.37 -8.04
N ASP A 22 14.10 -17.35 -7.81
CA ASP A 22 13.84 -17.85 -6.47
C ASP A 22 15.08 -18.52 -5.88
N SER A 23 15.42 -18.16 -4.64
CA SER A 23 16.62 -18.62 -3.95
C SER A 23 16.63 -20.14 -3.72
N THR A 24 15.46 -20.77 -3.61
CA THR A 24 15.29 -22.16 -3.20
C THR A 24 15.03 -23.08 -4.39
N THR A 25 13.96 -22.81 -5.13
CA THR A 25 13.51 -23.59 -6.29
C THR A 25 14.34 -23.34 -7.55
N LYS A 26 15.08 -22.22 -7.58
CA LYS A 26 15.82 -21.74 -8.75
C LYS A 26 14.93 -21.40 -9.95
N ALA A 27 13.62 -21.29 -9.75
CA ALA A 27 12.69 -20.84 -10.78
C ALA A 27 12.98 -19.39 -11.18
N VAL A 28 12.95 -19.09 -12.48
CA VAL A 28 13.00 -17.70 -12.95
C VAL A 28 11.64 -17.06 -12.73
N LEU A 29 11.62 -15.96 -11.98
CA LEU A 29 10.41 -15.30 -11.52
C LEU A 29 9.98 -14.18 -12.47
N MET A 30 10.90 -13.28 -12.78
CA MET A 30 10.65 -12.15 -13.68
C MET A 30 11.98 -11.57 -14.18
N VAL A 31 11.91 -10.67 -15.16
CA VAL A 31 13.05 -9.87 -15.62
C VAL A 31 12.66 -8.42 -15.53
N GLY A 32 13.40 -7.59 -14.81
CA GLY A 32 13.18 -6.14 -14.79
C GLY A 32 14.42 -5.36 -15.22
N PHE A 33 14.31 -4.03 -15.25
CA PHE A 33 15.42 -3.14 -15.54
C PHE A 33 15.76 -2.32 -14.29
N MET A 34 17.05 -2.12 -14.04
CA MET A 34 17.55 -1.27 -12.96
C MET A 34 18.39 -0.15 -13.56
N ASN A 35 18.20 1.09 -13.10
CA ASN A 35 19.21 2.13 -13.28
C ASN A 35 20.17 2.13 -12.07
N ALA A 36 21.15 3.04 -12.06
CA ALA A 36 22.10 3.15 -10.96
C ALA A 36 21.43 3.35 -9.59
N ALA A 37 20.36 4.15 -9.52
CA ALA A 37 19.62 4.39 -8.29
C ALA A 37 18.87 3.14 -7.80
N ALA A 38 18.24 2.38 -8.71
CA ALA A 38 17.55 1.13 -8.38
C ALA A 38 18.51 0.05 -7.88
N LEU A 39 19.68 -0.07 -8.50
CA LEU A 39 20.72 -0.98 -8.06
C LEU A 39 21.25 -0.60 -6.66
N ALA A 40 21.50 0.69 -6.42
CA ALA A 40 21.93 1.18 -5.12
C ALA A 40 20.87 0.91 -4.03
N ALA A 41 19.61 1.29 -4.28
CA ALA A 41 18.50 1.07 -3.35
C ALA A 41 18.27 -0.42 -3.06
N THR A 42 18.44 -1.29 -4.07
CA THR A 42 18.34 -2.74 -3.88
C THR A 42 19.38 -3.28 -2.91
N ARG A 43 20.64 -2.85 -3.08
CA ARG A 43 21.76 -3.27 -2.22
C ARG A 43 21.64 -2.72 -0.81
N GLU A 44 21.14 -1.50 -0.66
CA GLU A 44 20.97 -0.84 0.64
C GLU A 44 19.82 -1.44 1.44
N SER A 45 18.67 -1.68 0.81
CA SER A 45 17.44 -2.10 1.49
C SER A 45 17.27 -3.61 1.63
N GLY A 46 18.06 -4.41 0.89
CA GLY A 46 17.84 -5.85 0.76
C GLY A 46 16.53 -6.22 0.06
N ARG A 47 15.90 -5.28 -0.67
CA ARG A 47 14.64 -5.48 -1.41
C ARG A 47 14.80 -5.10 -2.85
N VAL A 48 14.21 -5.85 -3.77
CA VAL A 48 14.35 -5.55 -5.21
C VAL A 48 13.66 -4.24 -5.56
N HIS A 49 14.43 -3.31 -6.13
CA HIS A 49 13.97 -2.08 -6.73
C HIS A 49 14.21 -2.11 -8.23
N PHE A 50 13.28 -1.57 -9.01
CA PHE A 50 13.37 -1.48 -10.45
C PHE A 50 13.20 -0.04 -10.92
N TRP A 51 13.63 0.21 -12.15
CA TRP A 51 13.31 1.43 -12.88
C TRP A 51 12.18 1.14 -13.87
N SER A 52 11.04 1.80 -13.70
CA SER A 52 9.93 1.72 -14.66
C SER A 52 10.28 2.56 -15.88
N ARG A 53 10.47 1.91 -17.05
CA ARG A 53 10.84 2.61 -18.29
C ARG A 53 9.72 3.51 -18.81
N SER A 54 8.47 3.08 -18.64
CA SER A 54 7.27 3.83 -19.05
C SER A 54 7.01 5.06 -18.19
N ARG A 55 7.13 4.92 -16.86
CA ARG A 55 6.90 6.01 -15.89
C ARG A 55 8.14 6.86 -15.61
N GLN A 56 9.31 6.39 -16.04
CA GLN A 56 10.62 6.98 -15.73
C GLN A 56 10.80 7.24 -14.22
N GLN A 57 10.43 6.24 -13.41
CA GLN A 57 10.49 6.34 -11.95
C GLN A 57 11.05 5.08 -11.31
N LEU A 58 11.68 5.26 -10.16
CA LEU A 58 12.07 4.17 -9.26
C LEU A 58 10.83 3.55 -8.61
N TRP A 59 10.80 2.24 -8.45
CA TRP A 59 9.75 1.56 -7.68
C TRP A 59 10.28 0.31 -6.98
N ARG A 60 9.72 -0.05 -5.83
CA ARG A 60 10.07 -1.27 -5.08
C ARG A 60 9.08 -2.38 -5.39
N LYS A 61 9.56 -3.58 -5.70
CA LYS A 61 8.68 -4.73 -5.96
C LYS A 61 7.87 -5.03 -4.70
N GLY A 62 6.55 -5.01 -4.84
CA GLY A 62 5.63 -5.27 -3.73
C GLY A 62 5.30 -4.05 -2.88
N GLU A 63 5.78 -2.84 -3.21
CA GLU A 63 5.46 -1.62 -2.44
C GLU A 63 3.95 -1.40 -2.28
N THR A 64 3.17 -1.69 -3.32
CA THR A 64 1.70 -1.56 -3.28
C THR A 64 1.01 -2.85 -2.85
N SER A 65 1.52 -4.03 -3.21
CA SER A 65 0.82 -5.31 -3.01
C SER A 65 1.28 -6.13 -1.81
N GLY A 66 2.45 -5.84 -1.25
CA GLY A 66 3.12 -6.66 -0.24
C GLY A 66 3.84 -7.86 -0.80
N HIS A 67 3.75 -8.08 -2.11
CA HIS A 67 4.43 -9.19 -2.74
C HIS A 67 5.89 -8.81 -3.01
N GLU A 68 6.66 -8.75 -1.93
CA GLU A 68 8.04 -8.28 -1.91
C GLU A 68 9.02 -9.35 -2.40
N GLN A 69 10.21 -8.89 -2.78
CA GLN A 69 11.34 -9.74 -3.15
C GLN A 69 12.52 -9.39 -2.26
N LEU A 70 12.83 -10.29 -1.32
CA LEU A 70 13.92 -10.13 -0.36
C LEU A 70 15.20 -10.67 -1.00
N VAL A 71 16.20 -9.81 -1.17
CA VAL A 71 17.45 -10.16 -1.85
C VAL A 71 18.27 -11.10 -0.98
N GLN A 72 18.65 -12.24 -1.54
CA GLN A 72 19.58 -13.20 -0.93
C GLN A 72 20.99 -13.01 -1.48
N ASP A 73 21.13 -13.05 -2.81
CA ASP A 73 22.41 -12.83 -3.49
C ASP A 73 22.23 -12.06 -4.82
N MET A 74 23.30 -11.42 -5.27
CA MET A 74 23.38 -10.74 -6.57
C MET A 74 24.64 -11.18 -7.33
N TYR A 75 24.44 -11.64 -8.56
CA TYR A 75 25.51 -12.03 -9.47
C TYR A 75 25.52 -11.12 -10.70
N VAL A 76 26.69 -10.96 -11.28
CA VAL A 76 26.93 -10.17 -12.49
C VAL A 76 27.49 -11.10 -13.55
N ASN A 77 27.01 -11.03 -14.79
CA ASN A 77 27.52 -11.87 -15.87
C ASN A 77 28.96 -11.48 -16.28
N CYS A 78 29.57 -12.28 -17.16
CA CYS A 78 30.96 -12.07 -17.61
C CYS A 78 31.20 -10.73 -18.33
N GLU A 79 30.18 -10.18 -18.98
CA GLU A 79 30.25 -8.88 -19.68
C GLU A 79 29.87 -7.69 -18.78
N GLN A 80 29.49 -7.95 -17.53
CA GLN A 80 29.06 -6.95 -16.56
C GLN A 80 27.78 -6.18 -16.94
N ASN A 81 27.01 -6.67 -17.92
CA ASN A 81 25.86 -5.98 -18.50
C ASN A 81 24.52 -6.64 -18.18
N SER A 82 24.48 -7.62 -17.26
CA SER A 82 23.24 -8.16 -16.71
C SER A 82 23.42 -8.66 -15.29
N LEU A 83 22.33 -8.66 -14.54
CA LEU A 83 22.27 -9.12 -13.15
C LEU A 83 21.43 -10.40 -13.05
N LEU A 84 21.85 -11.30 -12.16
CA LEU A 84 21.01 -12.34 -11.59
C LEU A 84 20.83 -12.02 -10.10
N VAL A 85 19.59 -11.75 -9.69
CA VAL A 85 19.24 -11.49 -8.30
C VAL A 85 18.46 -12.69 -7.79
N THR A 86 19.01 -13.37 -6.80
CA THR A 86 18.29 -14.45 -6.11
C THR A 86 17.51 -13.86 -4.94
N VAL A 87 16.26 -14.28 -4.79
CA VAL A 87 15.34 -13.69 -3.82
C VAL A 87 14.53 -14.75 -3.08
N ASP A 88 14.13 -14.42 -1.86
CA ASP A 88 12.96 -15.05 -1.24
C ASP A 88 11.74 -14.23 -1.64
N GLN A 89 10.82 -14.87 -2.38
CA GLN A 89 9.58 -14.23 -2.81
C GLN A 89 8.55 -14.27 -1.67
N VAL A 90 8.04 -13.11 -1.29
CA VAL A 90 6.88 -12.98 -0.39
C VAL A 90 5.62 -12.81 -1.24
N GLY A 91 4.59 -13.62 -1.02
CA GLY A 91 3.39 -13.61 -1.86
C GLY A 91 3.69 -13.99 -3.32
N ALA A 92 2.96 -13.41 -4.27
CA ALA A 92 3.09 -13.80 -5.67
C ALA A 92 3.86 -12.81 -6.55
N VAL A 93 4.62 -13.33 -7.50
CA VAL A 93 5.44 -12.51 -8.42
C VAL A 93 4.56 -11.71 -9.36
N CYS A 94 3.62 -12.38 -10.02
CA CYS A 94 2.84 -11.82 -11.11
C CYS A 94 1.52 -11.21 -10.59
N HIS A 95 1.15 -10.05 -11.12
CA HIS A 95 -0.13 -9.40 -10.84
C HIS A 95 -1.34 -10.24 -11.29
N GLU A 96 -1.15 -11.22 -12.19
CA GLU A 96 -2.19 -12.13 -12.66
C GLU A 96 -2.43 -13.38 -11.79
N GLY A 97 -1.78 -13.49 -10.63
CA GLY A 97 -2.05 -14.62 -9.75
C GLY A 97 -0.91 -15.61 -9.60
N TYR A 98 0.13 -15.52 -10.44
CA TYR A 98 1.11 -16.59 -10.61
C TYR A 98 2.42 -16.36 -9.84
N GLU A 99 3.08 -17.46 -9.48
CA GLU A 99 4.40 -17.49 -8.84
C GLU A 99 5.54 -17.07 -9.77
N THR A 100 5.27 -16.92 -11.08
CA THR A 100 6.24 -16.42 -12.06
C THR A 100 5.52 -15.61 -13.13
N CYS A 101 6.16 -14.58 -13.66
CA CYS A 101 5.69 -13.90 -14.87
C CYS A 101 5.77 -14.81 -16.11
N PHE A 102 6.58 -15.88 -16.05
CA PHE A 102 6.76 -16.88 -17.12
C PHE A 102 5.72 -18.01 -17.05
N TYR A 103 4.47 -17.68 -16.69
CA TYR A 103 3.41 -18.68 -16.49
C TYR A 103 2.81 -19.25 -17.79
N ARG A 104 3.17 -18.70 -18.96
CA ARG A 104 2.67 -19.11 -20.28
C ARG A 104 3.76 -19.77 -21.11
N ARG A 105 3.40 -20.85 -21.80
CA ARG A 105 4.20 -21.49 -22.84
C ARG A 105 3.76 -21.01 -24.23
N LEU A 106 4.73 -20.66 -25.08
CA LEU A 106 4.52 -20.49 -26.52
C LEU A 106 4.51 -21.87 -27.19
N ASN A 107 3.36 -22.26 -27.70
CA ASN A 107 3.18 -23.52 -28.43
C ASN A 107 3.65 -23.39 -29.90
N ALA A 108 3.86 -24.53 -30.56
CA ALA A 108 4.31 -24.57 -31.95
C ALA A 108 3.32 -23.96 -32.96
N ASP A 109 2.05 -23.86 -32.58
CA ASP A 109 0.97 -23.21 -33.32
C ASP A 109 0.84 -21.71 -33.00
N ASN A 110 1.80 -21.14 -32.27
CA ASN A 110 1.83 -19.76 -31.79
C ASN A 110 0.77 -19.40 -30.74
N HIS A 111 0.07 -20.38 -30.15
CA HIS A 111 -0.83 -20.14 -29.03
C HIS A 111 -0.06 -20.02 -27.69
N LEU A 112 -0.53 -19.15 -26.78
CA LEU A 112 -0.02 -19.03 -25.40
C LEU A 112 -0.87 -19.84 -24.42
N ALA A 113 -0.34 -20.93 -23.89
CA ALA A 113 -1.02 -21.74 -22.89
C ALA A 113 -0.46 -21.48 -21.48
N ALA A 114 -1.33 -21.21 -20.49
CA ALA A 114 -0.91 -21.16 -19.09
C ALA A 114 -0.48 -22.56 -18.63
N THR A 115 0.70 -22.67 -18.01
CA THR A 115 1.29 -23.93 -17.54
C THR A 115 1.51 -23.96 -16.03
N PHE A 116 1.15 -22.88 -15.33
CA PHE A 116 1.22 -22.77 -13.87
C PHE A 116 -0.17 -22.52 -13.32
N GLU A 117 -0.44 -23.03 -12.13
CA GLU A 117 -1.65 -22.71 -11.39
C GLU A 117 -1.54 -21.31 -10.76
N ARG A 118 -2.68 -20.64 -10.61
CA ARG A 118 -2.73 -19.37 -9.88
C ARG A 118 -2.63 -19.64 -8.39
N VAL A 119 -1.72 -18.95 -7.71
CA VAL A 119 -1.54 -19.02 -6.26
C VAL A 119 -2.33 -17.97 -5.48
N PHE A 120 -2.87 -16.97 -6.18
CA PHE A 120 -3.90 -16.09 -5.63
C PHE A 120 -4.85 -15.60 -6.73
N ASP A 121 -6.04 -15.15 -6.35
CA ASP A 121 -6.96 -14.48 -7.26
C ASP A 121 -6.58 -12.99 -7.40
N PRO A 122 -6.20 -12.51 -8.60
CA PRO A 122 -5.97 -11.09 -8.86
C PRO A 122 -7.10 -10.20 -8.39
N ALA A 123 -8.35 -10.66 -8.45
CA ALA A 123 -9.47 -9.87 -7.99
C ALA A 123 -9.38 -9.57 -6.48
N SER A 124 -8.95 -10.54 -5.66
CA SER A 124 -8.80 -10.36 -4.22
C SER A 124 -7.65 -9.45 -3.76
N VAL A 125 -6.74 -9.08 -4.67
CA VAL A 125 -5.56 -8.24 -4.37
C VAL A 125 -5.55 -6.95 -5.20
N TYR A 126 -6.08 -6.99 -6.43
CA TYR A 126 -6.01 -5.93 -7.43
C TYR A 126 -7.36 -5.62 -8.11
N GLY A 127 -8.43 -6.39 -7.91
CA GLY A 127 -9.69 -6.22 -8.62
C GLY A 127 -10.83 -5.68 -7.77
N ARG A 128 -11.72 -4.92 -8.39
CA ARG A 128 -13.03 -4.57 -7.80
C ARG A 128 -13.86 -5.84 -7.60
N ALA A 129 -14.62 -5.90 -6.51
CA ALA A 129 -15.51 -7.00 -6.19
C ALA A 129 -16.58 -7.22 -7.27
N THR A 130 -16.88 -8.49 -7.51
CA THR A 130 -17.63 -9.02 -8.67
C THR A 130 -19.15 -8.99 -8.47
N ASP A 131 -19.65 -8.51 -7.34
CA ASP A 131 -21.07 -8.46 -6.97
C ASP A 131 -21.63 -7.03 -6.88
N GLY A 132 -20.83 -6.02 -7.25
CA GLY A 132 -21.22 -4.61 -7.13
C GLY A 132 -21.13 -4.06 -5.70
N THR A 133 -20.74 -4.87 -4.70
CA THR A 133 -20.22 -4.33 -3.45
C THR A 133 -18.81 -3.78 -3.70
N PRO A 134 -18.46 -2.61 -3.14
CA PRO A 134 -17.13 -2.08 -3.37
C PRO A 134 -16.09 -2.89 -2.57
N ASP A 135 -15.12 -3.46 -3.29
CA ASP A 135 -14.01 -4.24 -2.72
C ASP A 135 -13.21 -3.39 -1.74
N LEU A 136 -13.27 -3.74 -0.45
CA LEU A 136 -12.57 -3.03 0.61
C LEU A 136 -11.06 -2.97 0.36
N ALA A 137 -10.47 -4.01 -0.24
CA ALA A 137 -9.05 -4.01 -0.57
C ALA A 137 -8.72 -2.97 -1.65
N GLY A 138 -9.47 -2.94 -2.74
CA GLY A 138 -9.36 -1.97 -3.82
C GLY A 138 -9.66 -0.54 -3.37
N LEU A 139 -10.71 -0.34 -2.55
CA LEU A 139 -11.04 0.95 -1.95
C LEU A 139 -9.92 1.45 -1.05
N SER A 140 -9.51 0.65 -0.05
CA SER A 140 -8.47 1.07 0.89
C SER A 140 -7.12 1.26 0.20
N ARG A 141 -6.85 0.54 -0.89
CA ARG A 141 -5.65 0.74 -1.73
C ARG A 141 -5.72 2.05 -2.49
N ALA A 142 -6.85 2.39 -3.11
CA ALA A 142 -7.04 3.66 -3.80
C ALA A 142 -6.93 4.84 -2.81
N HIS A 143 -7.53 4.68 -1.63
CA HIS A 143 -7.46 5.64 -0.52
C HIS A 143 -6.01 5.89 -0.09
N PHE A 144 -5.29 4.83 0.27
CA PHE A 144 -3.88 4.91 0.65
C PHE A 144 -3.01 5.51 -0.45
N ALA A 145 -3.23 5.12 -1.71
CA ALA A 145 -2.48 5.61 -2.86
C ALA A 145 -2.70 7.11 -3.11
N ALA A 146 -3.91 7.65 -2.86
CA ALA A 146 -4.17 9.08 -2.98
C ALA A 146 -3.34 9.90 -1.98
N PHE A 147 -3.20 9.42 -0.75
CA PHE A 147 -2.33 10.07 0.25
C PHE A 147 -0.84 9.84 -0.03
N ALA A 148 -0.45 8.68 -0.54
CA ALA A 148 0.91 8.44 -1.01
C ALA A 148 1.29 9.40 -2.14
N TYR A 149 0.37 9.64 -3.08
CA TYR A 149 0.56 10.64 -4.14
C TYR A 149 0.81 12.04 -3.57
N LEU A 150 0.05 12.46 -2.55
CA LEU A 150 0.27 13.74 -1.84
C LEU A 150 1.57 13.78 -1.02
N ARG A 151 2.15 12.64 -0.64
CA ARG A 151 3.46 12.56 0.00
C ARG A 151 4.58 12.67 -1.02
N ASP A 152 4.41 12.04 -2.19
CA ASP A 152 5.45 11.92 -3.21
C ASP A 152 5.49 13.13 -4.16
N HIS A 153 4.39 13.88 -4.23
CA HIS A 153 4.27 15.12 -5.00
C HIS A 153 3.98 16.27 -4.04
N ASP A 154 4.90 17.22 -3.95
CA ASP A 154 4.72 18.39 -3.11
C ASP A 154 3.65 19.33 -3.69
N LEU A 155 2.41 19.12 -3.24
CA LEU A 155 1.24 19.94 -3.53
C LEU A 155 0.89 20.85 -2.34
N SER A 156 1.85 21.16 -1.47
CA SER A 156 1.65 21.99 -0.27
C SER A 156 0.99 23.36 -0.53
N PRO A 157 1.21 24.04 -1.68
CA PRO A 157 0.51 25.30 -1.97
C PRO A 157 -1.02 25.18 -2.10
N VAL A 158 -1.54 23.97 -2.36
CA VAL A 158 -2.96 23.74 -2.64
C VAL A 158 -3.60 22.64 -1.77
N SER A 159 -2.80 21.92 -0.98
CA SER A 159 -3.25 20.81 -0.14
C SER A 159 -2.61 20.88 1.25
N ASN A 160 -3.44 21.14 2.27
CA ASN A 160 -3.02 21.08 3.67
C ASN A 160 -2.48 19.70 4.06
N THR A 161 -3.03 18.63 3.47
CA THR A 161 -2.56 17.26 3.71
C THR A 161 -1.15 17.07 3.15
N SER A 162 -0.88 17.56 1.93
CA SER A 162 0.48 17.57 1.37
C SER A 162 1.43 18.40 2.23
N ALA A 163 1.03 19.61 2.64
CA ALA A 163 1.82 20.48 3.51
C ALA A 163 2.18 19.78 4.82
N ARG A 164 1.20 19.13 5.46
CA ARG A 164 1.44 18.32 6.65
C ARG A 164 2.41 17.19 6.37
N LEU A 165 2.23 16.43 5.28
CA LEU A 165 3.06 15.28 4.89
C LEU A 165 4.54 15.66 4.62
N HIS A 166 4.81 16.90 4.21
CA HIS A 166 6.15 17.42 3.96
C HIS A 166 6.78 18.15 5.16
N ASP A 167 5.99 18.49 6.19
CA ASP A 167 6.50 19.11 7.41
C ASP A 167 6.92 18.04 8.45
N PRO A 168 8.23 17.89 8.75
CA PRO A 168 8.74 16.91 9.70
C PRO A 168 8.44 17.26 11.16
N THR A 169 8.02 18.50 11.45
CA THR A 169 7.73 18.95 12.83
C THR A 169 6.32 18.57 13.28
N VAL A 170 5.44 18.23 12.33
CA VAL A 170 4.06 17.84 12.62
C VAL A 170 4.01 16.38 13.06
N SER A 171 3.52 16.14 14.28
CA SER A 171 3.16 14.80 14.75
C SER A 171 1.69 14.51 14.50
N PHE A 172 1.37 13.27 14.10
CA PHE A 172 0.00 12.82 13.87
C PHE A 172 -0.58 12.01 15.03
N HIS A 173 0.24 11.56 15.97
CA HIS A 173 -0.20 10.67 17.06
C HIS A 173 -1.29 11.31 17.93
N GLY A 174 -1.14 12.59 18.26
CA GLY A 174 -2.14 13.34 19.02
C GLY A 174 -3.47 13.49 18.29
N ARG A 175 -3.44 13.64 16.96
CA ARG A 175 -4.66 13.66 16.14
C ARG A 175 -5.32 12.29 16.12
N ILE A 176 -4.57 11.19 15.94
CA ILE A 176 -5.13 9.83 16.04
C ILE A 176 -5.85 9.64 17.39
N ALA A 177 -5.23 10.06 18.49
CA ALA A 177 -5.84 9.96 19.82
C ALA A 177 -7.13 10.79 19.96
N GLU A 178 -7.14 12.01 19.42
CA GLU A 178 -8.32 12.90 19.43
C GLU A 178 -9.50 12.28 18.70
N GLU A 179 -9.28 11.80 17.49
CA GLU A 179 -10.32 11.33 16.58
C GLU A 179 -10.86 9.96 17.05
N LEU A 180 -10.02 9.15 17.71
CA LEU A 180 -10.47 7.96 18.42
C LEU A 180 -11.42 8.30 19.58
N ARG A 181 -11.20 9.42 20.28
CA ARG A 181 -12.10 9.88 21.35
C ARG A 181 -13.41 10.44 20.78
N GLU A 182 -13.34 11.14 19.66
CA GLU A 182 -14.53 11.66 18.95
C GLU A 182 -15.39 10.52 18.41
N LEU A 183 -14.79 9.52 17.73
CA LEU A 183 -15.46 8.30 17.30
C LEU A 183 -16.11 7.54 18.47
N ALA A 184 -15.42 7.43 19.62
CA ALA A 184 -16.00 6.85 20.82
C ALA A 184 -17.21 7.66 21.34
N GLY A 185 -17.15 8.98 21.22
CA GLY A 185 -18.21 9.90 21.58
C GLY A 185 -19.43 9.79 20.66
N VAL A 186 -19.24 9.44 19.39
CA VAL A 186 -20.37 9.17 18.47
C VAL A 186 -21.15 7.94 18.96
N LEU A 187 -20.45 6.87 19.32
CA LEU A 187 -21.05 5.60 19.77
C LEU A 187 -21.85 5.72 21.07
N ASP A 188 -21.40 6.53 22.03
CA ASP A 188 -22.13 6.74 23.29
C ASP A 188 -22.96 8.03 23.32
N GLY A 189 -22.97 8.78 22.21
CA GLY A 189 -23.76 9.98 22.02
C GLY A 189 -23.20 11.23 22.69
N SER A 190 -21.99 11.21 23.28
CA SER A 190 -21.34 12.40 23.82
C SER A 190 -20.79 13.36 22.75
N HIS A 191 -20.71 12.92 21.50
CA HIS A 191 -20.21 13.70 20.36
C HIS A 191 -21.18 13.57 19.18
N ARG A 192 -21.66 14.71 18.64
CA ARG A 192 -22.60 14.76 17.51
C ARG A 192 -22.41 16.02 16.68
N HIS A 193 -22.43 15.87 15.37
CA HIS A 193 -22.45 16.95 14.39
C HIS A 193 -23.73 16.92 13.54
N GLY A 194 -24.30 15.74 13.32
CA GLY A 194 -25.52 15.53 12.55
C GLY A 194 -26.26 14.26 12.97
N ASP A 195 -26.59 13.42 11.99
CA ASP A 195 -27.15 12.10 12.25
C ASP A 195 -26.06 11.09 12.58
N PHE A 196 -26.44 10.05 13.31
CA PHE A 196 -25.51 9.05 13.82
C PHE A 196 -24.70 8.36 12.70
N ARG A 197 -25.31 8.08 11.55
CA ARG A 197 -24.59 7.40 10.45
C ARG A 197 -23.54 8.32 9.86
N SER A 198 -23.89 9.58 9.59
CA SER A 198 -22.96 10.58 9.05
C SER A 198 -21.81 10.87 10.00
N ASP A 199 -22.09 11.02 11.30
CA ASP A 199 -21.05 11.26 12.32
C ASP A 199 -20.12 10.04 12.44
N LEU A 200 -20.66 8.82 12.39
CA LEU A 200 -19.85 7.60 12.49
C LEU A 200 -18.91 7.43 11.27
N LEU A 201 -19.39 7.78 10.08
CA LEU A 201 -18.57 7.81 8.87
C LEU A 201 -17.49 8.90 8.93
N LEU A 202 -17.84 10.08 9.42
CA LEU A 202 -16.91 11.22 9.54
C LEU A 202 -15.76 10.90 10.49
N GLU A 203 -16.08 10.59 11.75
CA GLU A 203 -15.06 10.38 12.79
C GLU A 203 -14.24 9.11 12.52
N GLY A 204 -14.88 8.04 12.01
CA GLY A 204 -14.18 6.83 11.59
C GLY A 204 -13.23 7.09 10.42
N GLY A 205 -13.66 7.92 9.46
CA GLY A 205 -12.87 8.34 8.31
C GLY A 205 -11.67 9.19 8.73
N GLN A 206 -11.84 10.06 9.72
CA GLN A 206 -10.73 10.86 10.26
C GLN A 206 -9.68 10.01 10.97
N VAL A 207 -10.08 8.99 11.75
CA VAL A 207 -9.11 8.01 12.31
C VAL A 207 -8.35 7.31 11.19
N LEU A 208 -9.05 6.81 10.16
CA LEU A 208 -8.42 6.17 8.99
C LEU A 208 -7.44 7.11 8.28
N TYR A 209 -7.83 8.37 8.08
CA TYR A 209 -7.01 9.42 7.48
C TYR A 209 -5.71 9.65 8.27
N TRP A 210 -5.79 9.91 9.58
CA TRP A 210 -4.60 10.23 10.37
C TRP A 210 -3.66 9.03 10.55
N VAL A 211 -4.22 7.83 10.72
CA VAL A 211 -3.43 6.58 10.72
C VAL A 211 -2.69 6.41 9.39
N THR A 212 -3.36 6.67 8.26
CA THR A 212 -2.75 6.57 6.93
C THR A 212 -1.60 7.57 6.77
N LEU A 213 -1.77 8.83 7.20
CA LEU A 213 -0.69 9.83 7.15
C LEU A 213 0.51 9.46 8.02
N ALA A 214 0.27 8.94 9.22
CA ALA A 214 1.31 8.48 10.12
C ALA A 214 2.09 7.29 9.55
N ALA A 215 1.38 6.28 9.04
CA ALA A 215 1.99 5.15 8.34
C ALA A 215 2.84 5.60 7.14
N LEU A 216 2.33 6.50 6.30
CA LEU A 216 3.05 7.02 5.14
C LEU A 216 4.32 7.78 5.51
N ARG A 217 4.28 8.56 6.60
CA ARG A 217 5.44 9.29 7.15
C ARG A 217 6.55 8.35 7.59
N GLU A 218 6.17 7.24 8.19
CA GLU A 218 7.10 6.20 8.65
C GLU A 218 7.47 5.21 7.54
N ARG A 219 7.06 5.48 6.29
CA ARG A 219 7.29 4.64 5.11
C ARG A 219 6.74 3.22 5.25
N VAL A 220 5.70 3.05 6.07
CA VAL A 220 4.90 1.83 6.12
C VAL A 220 4.08 1.76 4.84
N SER A 221 4.20 0.67 4.10
CA SER A 221 3.43 0.43 2.88
C SER A 221 1.98 0.03 3.18
N TRP A 222 1.09 0.15 2.18
CA TRP A 222 -0.28 -0.38 2.27
C TRP A 222 -0.29 -1.84 2.69
N ALA A 223 0.69 -2.61 2.23
CA ALA A 223 0.73 -4.04 2.49
C ALA A 223 1.30 -4.45 3.84
N GLU A 224 2.10 -3.59 4.46
CA GLU A 224 2.49 -3.72 5.86
C GLU A 224 1.33 -3.29 6.78
N LEU A 225 0.60 -2.24 6.41
CA LEU A 225 -0.52 -1.70 7.18
C LEU A 225 -1.77 -2.60 7.12
N ARG A 226 -2.09 -3.12 5.93
CA ARG A 226 -3.32 -3.87 5.60
C ARG A 226 -4.60 -3.23 6.15
N PRO A 227 -4.94 -1.99 5.74
CA PRO A 227 -6.17 -1.35 6.20
C PRO A 227 -7.40 -2.19 5.91
N ASP A 228 -7.41 -2.90 4.78
CA ASP A 228 -8.45 -3.84 4.38
C ASP A 228 -8.70 -4.93 5.42
N ARG A 229 -7.63 -5.56 5.94
CA ARG A 229 -7.74 -6.61 6.96
C ARG A 229 -8.05 -6.05 8.33
N ALA A 230 -7.44 -4.90 8.66
CA ALA A 230 -7.68 -4.26 9.94
C ALA A 230 -9.15 -3.87 10.07
N LEU A 231 -9.68 -3.14 9.09
CA LEU A 231 -11.07 -2.70 9.06
C LEU A 231 -12.07 -3.87 8.96
N ALA A 232 -11.68 -5.00 8.36
CA ALA A 232 -12.49 -6.22 8.34
C ALA A 232 -12.46 -7.02 9.65
N THR A 233 -11.71 -6.58 10.67
CA THR A 233 -11.64 -7.26 11.97
C THR A 233 -12.73 -6.75 12.90
N TRP A 234 -13.79 -7.53 13.08
CA TRP A 234 -14.89 -7.23 14.00
C TRP A 234 -15.58 -8.51 14.48
N SER A 235 -16.40 -8.37 15.53
CA SER A 235 -17.24 -9.43 16.10
C SER A 235 -18.63 -8.88 16.46
N GLU A 236 -19.67 -9.67 16.16
CA GLU A 236 -21.07 -9.38 16.52
C GLU A 236 -21.29 -9.36 18.05
N GLU A 237 -20.39 -9.99 18.82
CA GLU A 237 -20.49 -10.10 20.28
C GLU A 237 -20.14 -8.80 21.02
N VAL A 238 -19.49 -7.85 20.34
CA VAL A 238 -18.98 -6.63 20.97
C VAL A 238 -19.96 -5.47 20.74
N VAL A 239 -20.71 -5.13 21.78
CA VAL A 239 -21.69 -4.03 21.76
C VAL A 239 -21.03 -2.64 21.70
N ALA A 240 -21.73 -1.65 21.12
CA ALA A 240 -21.25 -0.29 20.90
C ALA A 240 -20.64 0.38 22.14
N GLU A 241 -21.23 0.19 23.32
CA GLU A 241 -20.68 0.72 24.58
C GLU A 241 -19.29 0.17 24.89
N THR A 242 -19.06 -1.12 24.66
CA THR A 242 -17.75 -1.76 24.83
C THR A 242 -16.75 -1.22 23.82
N VAL A 243 -17.18 -1.02 22.56
CA VAL A 243 -16.34 -0.43 21.52
C VAL A 243 -15.90 0.98 21.90
N ALA A 244 -16.81 1.82 22.38
CA ALA A 244 -16.50 3.18 22.85
C ALA A 244 -15.45 3.18 23.97
N ARG A 245 -15.53 2.23 24.92
CA ARG A 245 -14.51 2.06 25.98
C ARG A 245 -13.15 1.63 25.41
N LEU A 246 -13.14 0.70 24.46
CA LEU A 246 -11.91 0.23 23.81
C LEU A 246 -11.24 1.32 22.97
N LEU A 247 -12.02 2.12 22.24
CA LEU A 247 -11.54 3.28 21.49
C LEU A 247 -10.88 4.33 22.41
N ARG A 248 -11.50 4.65 23.56
CA ARG A 248 -10.89 5.56 24.54
C ARG A 248 -9.63 5.00 25.17
N ALA A 249 -9.59 3.70 25.46
CA ALA A 249 -8.38 3.04 25.94
C ALA A 249 -7.25 3.07 24.89
N GLU A 250 -7.60 2.89 23.61
CA GLU A 250 -6.66 3.02 22.50
C GLU A 250 -6.16 4.45 22.32
N ALA A 251 -7.04 5.45 22.44
CA ALA A 251 -6.66 6.86 22.44
C ALA A 251 -5.65 7.18 23.54
N GLY A 252 -5.89 6.70 24.77
CA GLY A 252 -4.92 6.87 25.88
C GLY A 252 -3.56 6.21 25.60
N ARG A 253 -3.53 5.08 24.87
CA ARG A 253 -2.28 4.47 24.40
C ARG A 253 -1.58 5.33 23.34
N TRP A 254 -2.33 5.97 22.43
CA TRP A 254 -1.76 6.92 21.46
C TRP A 254 -1.22 8.18 22.13
N ASP A 255 -1.91 8.73 23.13
CA ASP A 255 -1.42 9.87 23.92
C ASP A 255 -0.10 9.53 24.65
N ALA A 256 0.04 8.29 25.12
CA ALA A 256 1.28 7.79 25.75
C ALA A 256 2.36 7.37 24.74
N THR A 257 2.06 7.32 23.44
CA THR A 257 3.01 6.90 22.41
C THR A 257 3.99 8.03 22.13
N GLY A 258 5.26 7.80 22.45
CA GLY A 258 6.34 8.75 22.20
C GLY A 258 6.61 9.01 20.71
N GLN A 259 7.52 9.93 20.42
CA GLN A 259 8.01 10.12 19.06
C GLN A 259 9.01 9.00 18.71
N GLY A 260 8.72 8.24 17.65
CA GLY A 260 9.56 7.14 17.19
C GLY A 260 8.83 6.26 16.19
N VAL A 261 9.57 5.49 15.40
CA VAL A 261 9.01 4.57 14.40
C VAL A 261 8.18 3.50 15.11
N LEU A 262 6.91 3.37 14.70
CA LEU A 262 5.99 2.40 15.27
C LEU A 262 5.97 1.12 14.43
N SER A 263 5.60 0.01 15.06
CA SER A 263 5.33 -1.21 14.32
C SER A 263 4.02 -1.08 13.53
N PRO A 264 3.89 -1.69 12.34
CA PRO A 264 2.64 -1.71 11.59
C PRO A 264 1.43 -2.20 12.40
N ALA A 265 1.67 -3.11 13.37
CA ALA A 265 0.66 -3.61 14.29
C ALA A 265 0.01 -2.52 15.15
N ARG A 266 0.73 -1.43 15.48
CA ARG A 266 0.17 -0.32 16.26
C ARG A 266 -0.93 0.40 15.50
N TYR A 267 -0.69 0.69 14.22
CA TYR A 267 -1.67 1.28 13.32
C TYR A 267 -2.85 0.33 13.06
N HIS A 268 -2.56 -0.96 12.87
CA HIS A 268 -3.56 -2.00 12.65
C HIS A 268 -4.58 -2.08 13.81
N ALA A 269 -4.12 -1.97 15.06
CA ALA A 269 -5.00 -2.01 16.23
C ALA A 269 -6.02 -0.86 16.25
N ALA A 270 -5.61 0.35 15.85
CA ALA A 270 -6.52 1.49 15.75
C ALA A 270 -7.57 1.26 14.65
N LEU A 271 -7.14 0.82 13.47
CA LEU A 271 -8.05 0.53 12.35
C LEU A 271 -9.02 -0.62 12.63
N ALA A 272 -8.59 -1.65 13.38
CA ALA A 272 -9.50 -2.72 13.80
C ALA A 272 -10.63 -2.22 14.71
N LEU A 273 -10.34 -1.27 15.60
CA LEU A 273 -11.38 -0.65 16.42
C LEU A 273 -12.32 0.25 15.59
N VAL A 274 -11.82 0.89 14.53
CA VAL A 274 -12.67 1.59 13.56
C VAL A 274 -13.60 0.60 12.85
N GLY A 275 -13.07 -0.53 12.37
CA GLY A 275 -13.85 -1.62 11.78
C GLY A 275 -14.97 -2.13 12.69
N GLN A 276 -14.64 -2.37 13.96
CA GLN A 276 -15.61 -2.74 14.99
C GLN A 276 -16.65 -1.63 15.25
N ALA A 277 -16.25 -0.35 15.24
CA ALA A 277 -17.14 0.79 15.48
C ALA A 277 -18.16 0.97 14.36
N VAL A 278 -17.73 0.93 13.10
CA VAL A 278 -18.64 1.03 11.95
C VAL A 278 -19.59 -0.16 11.89
N HIS A 279 -19.12 -1.36 12.20
CA HIS A 279 -19.98 -2.55 12.31
C HIS A 279 -21.05 -2.38 13.40
N ALA A 280 -20.68 -1.87 14.58
CA ALA A 280 -21.62 -1.62 15.67
C ALA A 280 -22.70 -0.57 15.33
N GLY A 281 -22.44 0.29 14.34
CA GLY A 281 -23.41 1.24 13.78
C GLY A 281 -24.13 0.75 12.52
N GLU A 282 -24.06 -0.55 12.21
CA GLU A 282 -24.67 -1.16 11.01
C GLU A 282 -24.16 -0.56 9.69
N ILE A 283 -22.88 -0.17 9.66
CA ILE A 283 -22.18 0.37 8.49
C ILE A 283 -21.10 -0.63 8.06
N THR A 284 -20.89 -0.78 6.75
CA THR A 284 -19.77 -1.60 6.26
C THR A 284 -18.47 -0.80 6.24
N PRO A 285 -17.31 -1.43 6.46
CA PRO A 285 -16.04 -0.73 6.28
C PRO A 285 -15.84 -0.17 4.87
N SER A 286 -16.45 -0.78 3.85
CA SER A 286 -16.40 -0.24 2.49
C SER A 286 -17.12 1.10 2.37
N ASP A 287 -18.27 1.28 3.03
CA ASP A 287 -18.98 2.57 3.07
C ASP A 287 -18.10 3.67 3.67
N LEU A 288 -17.35 3.34 4.72
CA LEU A 288 -16.42 4.26 5.38
C LEU A 288 -15.34 4.75 4.42
N VAL A 289 -14.66 3.81 3.75
CA VAL A 289 -13.55 4.15 2.85
C VAL A 289 -14.06 4.87 1.60
N GLU A 290 -15.23 4.48 1.09
CA GLU A 290 -15.83 5.12 -0.09
C GLU A 290 -16.30 6.56 0.20
N ALA A 291 -16.78 6.84 1.41
CA ALA A 291 -17.14 8.20 1.84
C ALA A 291 -15.92 9.15 1.76
N ASP A 292 -14.79 8.76 2.36
CA ASP A 292 -13.56 9.57 2.32
C ASP A 292 -12.96 9.64 0.89
N LEU A 293 -13.02 8.55 0.13
CA LEU A 293 -12.62 8.55 -1.28
C LEU A 293 -13.44 9.48 -2.15
N SER A 294 -14.75 9.58 -1.91
CA SER A 294 -15.62 10.52 -2.63
C SER A 294 -15.15 11.96 -2.42
N ASP A 295 -14.79 12.32 -1.19
CA ASP A 295 -14.26 13.65 -0.85
C ASP A 295 -12.90 13.91 -1.51
N LEU A 296 -12.03 12.89 -1.57
CA LEU A 296 -10.74 12.98 -2.27
C LEU A 296 -10.91 13.16 -3.79
N ARG A 297 -11.84 12.42 -4.42
CA ARG A 297 -12.14 12.54 -5.86
C ARG A 297 -12.69 13.91 -6.23
N ALA A 298 -13.34 14.60 -5.29
CA ALA A 298 -13.82 15.97 -5.49
C ALA A 298 -12.71 17.04 -5.43
N LYS A 299 -11.49 16.71 -4.98
CA LYS A 299 -10.39 17.69 -4.89
C LYS A 299 -9.75 17.94 -6.26
N PRO A 300 -9.72 19.19 -6.77
CA PRO A 300 -9.16 19.49 -8.09
C PRO A 300 -7.68 19.07 -8.26
N TYR A 301 -6.88 19.21 -7.20
CA TYR A 301 -5.45 18.85 -7.21
C TYR A 301 -5.19 17.33 -7.20
N LEU A 302 -6.21 16.49 -7.06
CA LEU A 302 -6.12 15.02 -7.19
C LEU A 302 -6.73 14.51 -8.50
N HIS A 303 -7.22 15.41 -9.38
CA HIS A 303 -7.85 15.01 -10.62
C HIS A 303 -6.91 14.18 -11.51
N GLU A 304 -5.66 14.59 -11.66
CA GLU A 304 -4.65 13.85 -12.42
C GLU A 304 -4.46 12.42 -11.88
N PHE A 305 -4.32 12.27 -10.57
CA PHE A 305 -4.21 10.97 -9.91
C PHE A 305 -5.41 10.05 -10.23
N PHE A 306 -6.64 10.55 -10.04
CA PHE A 306 -7.84 9.74 -10.24
C PHE A 306 -8.19 9.50 -11.71
N THR A 307 -7.83 10.42 -12.62
CA THR A 307 -8.04 10.24 -14.07
C THR A 307 -6.99 9.34 -14.70
N ALA A 308 -5.72 9.41 -14.28
CA ALA A 308 -4.70 8.44 -14.66
C ALA A 308 -5.08 7.01 -14.20
N ALA A 309 -5.78 6.90 -13.06
CA ALA A 309 -6.33 5.64 -12.56
C ALA A 309 -7.64 5.19 -13.26
N ALA A 310 -8.38 6.10 -13.92
CA ALA A 310 -9.65 5.81 -14.60
C ALA A 310 -9.51 5.66 -16.13
N GLY A 311 -8.46 6.21 -16.73
CA GLY A 311 -8.10 6.07 -18.15
C GLY A 311 -7.50 4.71 -18.51
N THR A 312 -7.36 3.81 -17.54
CA THR A 312 -6.90 2.44 -17.69
C THR A 312 -8.09 1.50 -17.89
N ALA A 313 -8.61 1.46 -19.11
CA ALA A 313 -9.00 0.17 -19.65
C ALA A 313 -7.74 -0.73 -19.55
N GLU A 314 -7.81 -1.71 -18.66
CA GLU A 314 -6.68 -2.44 -18.05
C GLU A 314 -5.72 -1.55 -17.26
N PRO A 315 -5.43 -1.83 -15.95
CA PRO A 315 -4.20 -1.32 -15.39
C PRO A 315 -3.10 -1.82 -16.34
N ALA A 316 -2.33 -0.91 -16.91
CA ALA A 316 -1.13 -1.26 -17.64
C ALA A 316 -0.20 -1.92 -16.62
N ALA A 317 -0.43 -3.21 -16.40
CA ALA A 317 0.35 -4.09 -15.57
C ALA A 317 1.79 -3.81 -15.88
N ASP A 318 2.55 -3.41 -14.85
CA ASP A 318 3.99 -3.17 -14.83
C ASP A 318 4.70 -3.71 -16.08
N ARG A 319 4.58 -2.98 -17.20
CA ARG A 319 5.17 -3.41 -18.47
C ARG A 319 6.62 -2.97 -18.35
N PHE A 320 7.46 -3.97 -18.07
CA PHE A 320 8.92 -3.94 -18.02
C PHE A 320 9.56 -2.85 -18.87
#